data_AF-B9CME2-F1
#
_entry.id   AF-B9CME2-F1
#
_cell.length_a   1.000
_cell.length_b   1.000
_cell.length_c   1.000
_cell.angle_alpha   90.00
_cell.angle_beta   90.00
_cell.angle_gamma   90.00
#
_symmetry.space_group_name_H-M   'P 1'
#
loop_
_entity.id
_entity.type
_entity.pdbx_description
1 polymer ?
#
loop_
_entity_poly.entity_id
_entity_poly.type
_entity_poly.pdbx_seq_one_letter_code
_entity_poly.pdbx_strand_id
1 'polypeptide(L)'
;MTIATARKAEIKTRTTDRVKADATDIYSRWGLSLSDAINLFLIKSIEVGGLPFNLRIEKPTYEAISAKAYHAELNADGIAVLPSDWNDEDE
;
A
#
# COMPACT_ATOMS: atom_id res chain seq x y z
N MET A 1 -3.36 46.15 -21.31
CA MET A 1 -2.81 45.03 -20.52
C MET A 1 -3.80 43.87 -20.58
N THR A 2 -3.54 42.89 -21.44
CA THR A 2 -4.33 41.67 -21.51
C THR A 2 -3.95 40.79 -20.33
N ILE A 3 -4.84 40.72 -19.33
CA ILE A 3 -4.72 39.74 -18.25
C ILE A 3 -5.01 38.39 -18.90
N ALA A 4 -3.96 37.63 -19.21
CA ALA A 4 -4.12 36.26 -19.66
C ALA A 4 -4.79 35.50 -18.51
N THR A 5 -6.08 35.21 -18.65
CA THR A 5 -6.82 34.33 -17.75
C THR A 5 -6.02 33.04 -17.63
N ALA A 6 -5.46 32.76 -16.45
CA ALA A 6 -4.78 31.51 -16.19
C ALA A 6 -5.78 30.40 -16.55
N ARG A 7 -5.47 29.64 -17.61
CA ARG A 7 -6.36 28.60 -18.12
C ARG A 7 -6.48 27.56 -17.01
N LYS A 8 -7.58 27.62 -16.25
CA LYS A 8 -7.83 26.73 -15.13
C LYS A 8 -8.37 25.42 -15.70
N ALA A 9 -7.55 24.39 -15.74
CA ALA A 9 -8.01 23.04 -16.07
C ALA A 9 -8.78 22.46 -14.86
N GLU A 10 -9.85 21.72 -15.14
CA GLU A 10 -10.66 21.06 -14.11
C GLU A 10 -10.48 19.54 -14.21
N ILE A 11 -10.34 18.89 -13.06
CA ILE A 11 -10.21 17.43 -12.96
C ILE A 11 -11.39 16.90 -12.14
N LYS A 12 -12.18 16.00 -12.75
CA LYS A 12 -13.26 15.26 -12.07
C LYS A 12 -12.88 13.79 -12.01
N THR A 13 -12.93 13.22 -10.82
CA THR A 13 -12.64 11.78 -10.59
C THR A 13 -13.79 11.14 -9.83
N ARG A 14 -14.01 9.84 -10.06
CA ARG A 14 -14.94 9.02 -9.28
C ARG A 14 -14.13 8.08 -8.41
N THR A 15 -14.56 7.92 -7.17
CA THR A 15 -13.96 6.99 -6.21
C THR A 15 -15.04 6.50 -5.24
N THR A 16 -14.68 5.57 -4.35
CA THR A 16 -15.57 5.11 -3.27
C THR A 16 -15.50 6.06 -2.07
N ASP A 17 -16.58 6.12 -1.29
CA ASP A 17 -16.64 6.96 -0.10
C ASP A 17 -15.55 6.62 0.91
N ARG A 18 -15.24 5.32 1.06
CA ARG A 18 -14.15 4.86 1.93
C ARG A 18 -12.80 5.42 1.50
N VAL A 19 -12.44 5.28 0.22
CA VAL A 19 -11.15 5.80 -0.29
C VAL A 19 -11.07 7.32 -0.13
N LYS A 20 -12.18 8.05 -0.34
CA LYS A 20 -12.22 9.49 -0.12
C LYS A 20 -11.99 9.86 1.35
N ALA A 21 -12.66 9.17 2.28
CA ALA A 21 -12.54 9.42 3.71
C ALA A 21 -11.11 9.12 4.21
N ASP A 22 -10.57 7.94 3.86
CA ASP A 22 -9.24 7.51 4.29
C ASP A 22 -8.15 8.46 3.76
N ALA A 23 -8.21 8.82 2.48
CA ALA A 23 -7.27 9.76 1.89
C ALA A 23 -7.37 11.16 2.54
N THR A 24 -8.59 11.62 2.84
CA THR A 24 -8.80 12.91 3.53
C THR A 24 -8.15 12.91 4.92
N ASP A 25 -8.31 11.84 5.71
CA ASP A 25 -7.68 11.76 7.04
C ASP A 25 -6.15 11.82 6.94
N ILE A 26 -5.56 11.06 6.01
CA ILE A 26 -4.10 11.02 5.80
C ILE A 26 -3.56 12.42 5.45
N TYR A 27 -4.13 13.10 4.46
CA TYR A 27 -3.61 14.39 4.00
C TYR A 27 -3.94 15.54 4.98
N SER A 28 -5.03 15.43 5.74
CA SER A 28 -5.37 16.43 6.77
C SER A 28 -4.33 16.51 7.89
N ARG A 29 -3.63 15.41 8.18
CA ARG A 29 -2.50 15.39 9.15
C ARG A 29 -1.36 16.32 8.75
N TRP A 30 -1.24 16.65 7.46
CA TRP A 30 -0.26 17.58 6.93
C TRP A 30 -0.87 18.93 6.52
N GLY A 31 -2.13 19.19 6.89
CA GLY A 31 -2.85 20.42 6.54
C GLY A 31 -3.17 20.56 5.05
N LEU A 32 -3.19 19.45 4.30
CA LEU A 32 -3.44 19.43 2.87
C LEU A 32 -4.88 18.99 2.58
N SER A 33 -5.55 19.68 1.65
CA SER A 33 -6.80 19.19 1.09
C SER A 33 -6.54 18.09 0.06
N LEU A 34 -7.57 17.30 -0.29
CA LEU A 34 -7.48 16.33 -1.39
C LEU A 34 -7.09 17.00 -2.71
N SER A 35 -7.57 18.21 -2.97
CA SER A 35 -7.22 18.96 -4.18
C SER A 35 -5.74 19.32 -4.21
N ASP A 36 -5.18 19.71 -3.06
CA ASP A 36 -3.75 20.02 -2.95
C ASP A 36 -2.91 18.76 -3.15
N ALA A 37 -3.34 17.64 -2.56
CA ALA A 37 -2.68 16.35 -2.73
C ALA A 37 -2.67 15.88 -4.20
N ILE A 38 -3.79 16.04 -4.92
CA ILE A 38 -3.88 15.72 -6.35
C ILE A 38 -2.94 16.62 -7.17
N ASN A 39 -2.92 17.92 -6.89
CA ASN A 39 -2.01 18.85 -7.57
C ASN A 39 -0.54 18.50 -7.30
N LEU A 40 -0.19 18.20 -6.05
CA LEU A 40 1.17 17.81 -5.67
C LEU A 40 1.59 16.52 -6.38
N PHE A 41 0.69 15.53 -6.47
CA PHE A 41 0.90 14.30 -7.21
C PHE A 41 1.23 14.58 -8.68
N LEU A 42 0.46 15.45 -9.35
CA LEU A 42 0.69 15.80 -10.76
C LEU A 42 2.02 16.52 -10.96
N ILE A 43 2.34 17.50 -10.12
CA ILE A 43 3.61 18.23 -10.18
C ILE A 43 4.78 17.26 -10.00
N LYS A 44 4.69 16.37 -9.00
CA LYS A 44 5.77 15.41 -8.75
C LYS A 44 5.90 14.38 -9.86
N SER A 45 4.79 13.95 -10.46
CA SER A 45 4.78 13.04 -11.60
C SER A 45 5.54 13.62 -12.81
N ILE A 46 5.38 14.93 -13.05
CA ILE A 46 6.10 15.65 -14.11
C ILE A 46 7.61 15.70 -13.78
N GLU A 47 7.97 16.03 -12.54
CA GLU A 47 9.37 16.15 -12.11
C GLU A 47 10.13 14.82 -12.24
N VAL A 48 9.51 13.70 -11.89
CA VAL A 48 10.14 12.37 -11.95
C VAL A 48 9.99 11.68 -13.32
N GLY A 49 9.21 12.27 -14.24
CA GLY A 49 8.93 11.68 -15.56
C GLY A 49 8.11 10.39 -15.51
N GLY A 50 7.28 10.19 -14.48
CA GLY A 50 6.58 8.94 -14.22
C GLY A 50 5.70 8.98 -12.96
N LEU A 51 5.37 7.82 -12.40
CA LEU A 51 4.58 7.76 -11.18
C LEU A 51 5.46 8.08 -9.96
N PRO A 52 5.04 9.02 -9.08
CA PRO A 52 5.81 9.48 -7.92
C PRO A 52 5.72 8.53 -6.73
N PHE A 53 5.23 7.31 -6.91
CA PHE A 53 5.27 6.23 -5.94
C PHE A 53 5.40 4.88 -6.64
N ASN A 54 5.94 3.89 -5.94
CA ASN A 54 6.04 2.53 -6.44
C ASN A 54 4.66 1.86 -6.38
N LEU A 55 4.12 1.47 -7.53
CA LEU A 55 2.87 0.70 -7.64
C LEU A 55 3.01 -0.78 -7.24
N ARG A 56 4.20 -1.21 -6.79
CA ARG A 56 4.40 -2.60 -6.41
C ARG A 56 3.68 -2.84 -5.09
N ILE A 57 2.81 -3.84 -5.06
CA ILE A 57 2.41 -4.48 -3.82
C ILE A 57 3.70 -5.02 -3.22
N GLU A 58 4.20 -4.42 -2.15
CA GLU A 58 5.39 -4.92 -1.47
C GLU A 58 5.12 -6.37 -1.08
N LYS A 59 5.95 -7.28 -1.60
CA LYS A 59 5.93 -8.66 -1.10
C LYS A 59 6.29 -8.57 0.39
N PRO A 60 5.52 -9.21 1.28
CA PRO A 60 5.86 -9.23 2.69
C PRO A 60 7.31 -9.69 2.86
N THR A 61 8.04 -9.07 3.78
CA THR A 61 9.42 -9.46 4.08
C THR A 61 9.46 -10.94 4.50
N TYR A 62 10.63 -11.58 4.39
CA TYR A 62 10.81 -12.94 4.90
C TYR A 62 10.35 -13.06 6.36
N GLU A 63 10.64 -12.05 7.19
CA GLU A 63 10.19 -11.99 8.58
C GLU A 63 8.67 -11.93 8.72
N ALA A 64 7.98 -11.13 7.89
CA ALA A 64 6.52 -11.06 7.90
C ALA A 64 5.86 -12.37 7.43
N ILE A 65 6.52 -13.11 6.54
CA ILE A 65 6.10 -14.43 6.09
C ILE A 65 6.38 -15.47 7.19
N SER A 66 7.57 -15.46 7.79
CA SER A 66 7.99 -16.43 8.81
C SER A 66 7.22 -16.27 10.12
N ALA A 67 6.80 -15.05 10.47
CA ALA A 67 5.91 -14.80 11.61
C ALA A 67 4.54 -15.47 11.47
N LYS A 68 4.12 -15.78 10.24
CA LYS A 68 2.87 -16.49 9.92
C LYS A 68 3.09 -17.94 9.52
N ALA A 69 4.35 -18.37 9.37
CA ALA A 69 4.67 -19.73 9.01
C ALA A 69 4.46 -20.66 10.22
N TYR A 70 4.09 -21.91 9.94
CA TYR A 70 4.08 -22.94 10.95
C TYR A 70 5.52 -23.23 11.42
N HIS A 71 5.73 -23.24 12.74
CA HIS A 71 6.99 -23.65 13.36
C HIS A 71 6.79 -25.03 13.98
N ALA A 72 7.52 -26.02 13.47
CA ALA A 72 7.46 -27.37 14.03
C ALA A 72 8.02 -27.37 15.45
N GLU A 73 7.35 -28.08 16.35
CA GLU A 73 7.86 -28.31 17.70
C GLU A 73 9.10 -29.21 17.64
N LEU A 74 10.10 -28.93 18.48
CA LEU A 74 11.30 -29.76 18.57
C LEU A 74 11.17 -30.72 19.74
N ASN A 75 11.54 -31.98 19.55
CA ASN A 75 11.65 -32.94 20.66
C ASN A 75 12.92 -32.69 21.50
N ALA A 76 13.11 -33.49 22.56
CA ALA A 76 14.26 -33.37 23.47
C ALA A 76 15.63 -33.52 22.78
N ASP A 77 15.67 -34.17 21.62
CA ASP A 77 16.87 -34.38 20.80
C ASP A 77 17.07 -33.28 19.75
N GLY A 78 16.20 -32.26 19.73
CA GLY A 78 16.25 -31.16 18.77
C GLY A 78 15.71 -31.51 17.38
N ILE A 79 14.98 -32.61 17.24
CA ILE A 79 14.38 -33.05 15.97
C ILE A 79 12.96 -32.48 15.86
N ALA A 80 12.64 -31.93 14.69
CA ALA A 80 11.31 -31.40 14.38
C ALA A 80 10.25 -32.53 14.36
N VAL A 81 9.19 -32.34 15.14
CA VAL A 81 8.04 -33.23 15.22
C VAL A 81 6.91 -32.63 14.39
N LEU A 82 6.41 -33.41 13.43
CA LEU A 82 5.28 -33.01 12.60
C LEU A 82 3.97 -33.19 13.39
N PRO A 83 2.95 -32.34 13.17
CA PRO A 83 1.61 -32.58 13.68
C PRO A 83 1.09 -33.96 13.29
N SER A 84 0.41 -34.64 14.20
CA SER A 84 -0.23 -35.93 13.92
C SER A 84 -1.26 -35.85 12.78
N ASP A 85 -1.89 -34.68 12.58
CA ASP A 85 -2.84 -34.43 11.50
C ASP A 85 -2.20 -34.33 10.11
N TRP A 86 -0.86 -34.33 10.02
CA TRP A 86 -0.09 -34.37 8.76
C TRP A 86 0.51 -35.74 8.48
N ASN A 87 0.31 -36.69 9.38
CA ASN A 87 0.54 -38.09 9.08
C ASN A 87 -0.63 -38.53 8.20
N ASP A 88 -0.58 -38.19 6.91
CA ASP A 88 -1.46 -38.76 5.90
C ASP A 88 -1.17 -40.27 5.89
N GLU A 89 -1.89 -41.01 6.75
CA GLU A 89 -2.02 -42.47 6.65
C GLU A 89 -2.90 -42.77 5.43
N ASP A 90 -2.38 -42.43 4.25
CA ASP A 90 -2.86 -42.98 3.00
C ASP A 90 -2.28 -44.39 2.89
N GLU A 91 -2.99 -45.34 3.51
CA GLU A 91 -2.81 -46.80 3.29
C GLU A 91 -3.40 -47.22 1.94
#